data_AF-A0A5B7GQB1-F1
#
_entry.id   AF-A0A5B7GQB1-F1
#
_cell.length_a   1.000
_cell.length_b   1.000
_cell.length_c   1.000
_cell.angle_alpha   90.00
_cell.angle_beta   90.00
_cell.angle_gamma   90.00
#
_symmetry.space_group_name_H-M   'P 1'
#
loop_
_entity.id
_entity.type
_entity.pdbx_description
1 polymer ?
#
loop_
_entity_poly.entity_id
_entity_poly.type
_entity_poly.pdbx_seq_one_letter_code
_entity_poly.pdbx_strand_id
1 'polypeptide(L)'
;MAPKLPSASPAGSDTPKRALTAANLSECMNLLVKLMKILEENYPNIERSTAVIRGVMEKMTCYEVLLKEKQQSITSFFRPHTLS
;
A
#
# COMPACT_ATOMS: atom_id res chain seq x y z
N MET A 1 40.87 40.11 -11.41
CA MET A 1 39.43 39.84 -11.15
C MET A 1 39.12 38.44 -11.65
N ALA A 2 38.75 37.51 -10.78
CA ALA A 2 38.46 36.11 -11.16
C ALA A 2 36.94 35.93 -11.41
N PRO A 3 36.51 35.07 -12.35
CA PRO A 3 35.09 34.87 -12.61
C PRO A 3 34.46 34.09 -11.46
N LYS A 4 33.41 34.64 -10.87
CA LYS A 4 32.61 33.99 -9.84
C LYS A 4 31.69 32.97 -10.52
N LEU A 5 31.99 31.68 -10.37
CA LEU A 5 31.13 30.59 -10.81
C LEU A 5 29.78 30.64 -10.06
N PRO A 6 28.63 30.55 -10.75
CA PRO A 6 27.37 30.29 -10.08
C PRO A 6 27.39 28.84 -9.57
N SER A 7 27.52 28.68 -8.25
CA SER A 7 27.34 27.41 -7.57
C SER A 7 25.85 27.02 -7.60
N ALA A 8 25.39 26.55 -8.75
CA ALA A 8 24.13 25.82 -8.84
C ALA A 8 24.40 24.37 -8.44
N SER A 9 24.17 24.06 -7.17
CA SER A 9 24.05 22.68 -6.72
C SER A 9 22.62 22.24 -7.02
N PRO A 10 22.36 21.29 -7.93
CA PRO A 10 21.08 20.62 -7.94
C PRO A 10 21.12 19.65 -6.76
N ALA A 11 20.67 20.11 -5.59
CA ALA A 11 20.20 19.19 -4.56
C ALA A 11 18.84 18.63 -5.01
N GLY A 12 18.83 18.02 -6.20
CA GLY A 12 17.83 17.03 -6.57
C GLY A 12 18.08 15.86 -5.66
N SER A 13 17.44 15.89 -4.50
CA SER A 13 17.25 14.71 -3.68
C SER A 13 16.48 13.71 -4.55
N ASP A 14 17.22 12.94 -5.35
CA ASP A 14 16.81 11.65 -5.90
C ASP A 14 16.74 10.65 -4.75
N THR A 15 15.94 10.96 -3.72
CA THR A 15 15.43 9.90 -2.87
C THR A 15 14.59 9.04 -3.81
N PRO A 16 14.92 7.74 -3.98
CA PRO A 16 14.11 6.89 -4.82
C PRO A 16 12.70 6.98 -4.28
N LYS A 17 11.79 7.58 -5.07
CA LYS A 17 10.36 7.59 -4.77
C LYS A 17 9.98 6.12 -4.69
N ARG A 18 9.99 5.57 -3.47
CA ARG A 18 9.40 4.27 -3.18
C ARG A 18 7.90 4.46 -3.33
N ALA A 19 7.46 4.49 -4.58
CA ALA A 19 6.06 4.59 -4.91
C ALA A 19 5.41 3.32 -4.35
N LEU A 20 4.46 3.50 -3.44
CA LEU A 20 3.64 2.41 -2.96
C LEU A 20 2.79 1.95 -4.15
N THR A 21 3.21 0.86 -4.80
CA THR A 21 2.45 0.25 -5.90
C THR A 21 1.39 -0.68 -5.35
N ALA A 22 0.35 -0.96 -6.14
CA ALA A 22 -0.65 -1.96 -5.79
C ALA A 22 -0.01 -3.36 -5.59
N ALA A 23 1.04 -3.67 -6.35
CA ALA A 23 1.80 -4.91 -6.21
C ALA A 23 2.50 -4.99 -4.84
N ASN A 24 3.20 -3.93 -4.43
CA ASN A 24 3.88 -3.88 -3.13
C ASN A 24 2.87 -3.97 -1.97
N LEU A 25 1.71 -3.32 -2.11
CA LEU A 25 0.65 -3.43 -1.11
C LEU A 25 0.07 -4.84 -1.04
N SER A 26 -0.19 -5.47 -2.19
CA SER A 26 -0.66 -6.85 -2.26
C SER A 26 0.34 -7.83 -1.64
N GLU A 27 1.62 -7.64 -1.89
CA GLU A 27 2.69 -8.43 -1.29
C GLU A 27 2.74 -8.25 0.24
N CYS A 28 2.64 -7.01 0.74
CA CYS A 28 2.54 -6.75 2.18
C CYS A 28 1.32 -7.44 2.81
N MET A 29 0.15 -7.43 2.14
CA MET A 29 -1.03 -8.14 2.64
C MET A 29 -0.80 -9.65 2.70
N ASN A 30 -0.16 -10.24 1.67
CA ASN A 30 0.19 -11.66 1.66
C ASN A 30 1.18 -12.03 2.77
N LEU A 31 2.17 -11.17 3.04
CA LEU A 31 3.12 -11.37 4.15
C LEU A 31 2.42 -11.29 5.51
N LEU A 32 1.47 -10.36 5.68
CA LEU A 32 0.65 -10.26 6.90
C LEU A 32 -0.18 -11.53 7.12
N VAL A 33 -0.83 -12.07 6.09
CA VAL A 33 -1.58 -13.33 6.19
C VAL A 33 -0.67 -14.49 6.59
N LYS A 34 0.54 -14.59 6.01
CA LYS A 34 1.52 -15.62 6.41
C LYS A 34 1.97 -15.45 7.86
N LEU A 35 2.21 -14.22 8.30
CA LEU A 35 2.58 -13.92 9.69
C LEU A 35 1.48 -14.33 10.66
N MET A 36 0.21 -14.05 10.34
CA MET A 36 -0.94 -14.45 11.17
C MET A 36 -1.01 -15.97 11.33
N LYS A 37 -0.80 -16.74 10.26
CA LYS A 37 -0.76 -18.22 10.33
C LYS A 37 0.37 -18.72 11.24
N ILE A 38 1.57 -18.16 11.11
CA ILE A 38 2.71 -18.51 11.97
C ILE A 38 2.39 -18.20 13.44
N LEU A 39 1.75 -17.07 13.72
CA LEU A 39 1.31 -16.70 15.07
C LEU A 39 0.18 -17.60 15.60
N GLU A 40 -0.72 -18.06 14.75
CA GLU A 40 -1.75 -19.01 15.14
C GLU A 40 -1.15 -20.38 15.51
N GLU A 41 -0.19 -20.86 14.72
CA GLU A 41 0.43 -22.18 14.89
C GLU A 41 1.43 -22.25 16.06
N ASN A 42 2.16 -21.16 16.33
CA ASN A 42 3.30 -21.20 17.27
C ASN A 42 3.07 -20.48 18.60
N TYR A 43 2.00 -19.69 18.73
CA TYR A 43 1.81 -18.87 19.93
C TYR A 43 0.96 -19.62 20.98
N PRO A 44 1.48 -19.83 22.20
CA PRO A 44 0.79 -20.60 23.23
C PRO A 44 -0.48 -19.90 23.75
N ASN A 45 -0.61 -18.58 23.53
CA ASN A 45 -1.81 -17.82 23.86
C ASN A 45 -2.66 -17.61 22.60
N ILE A 46 -3.37 -18.68 22.24
CA ILE A 46 -4.26 -18.75 21.06
C ILE A 46 -5.35 -17.65 21.12
N GLU A 47 -5.88 -17.37 22.31
CA GLU A 47 -6.97 -16.41 22.48
C GLU A 47 -6.51 -14.97 22.17
N ARG A 48 -5.33 -14.60 22.67
CA ARG A 48 -4.71 -13.29 22.39
C ARG A 48 -4.25 -13.18 20.95
N SER A 49 -3.64 -14.21 20.38
CA SER A 49 -3.20 -14.18 18.97
C SER A 49 -4.41 -14.09 18.04
N THR A 50 -5.48 -14.84 18.29
CA THR A 50 -6.73 -14.79 17.52
C THR A 50 -7.37 -13.41 17.56
N ALA A 51 -7.43 -12.77 18.74
CA ALA A 51 -7.98 -11.42 18.86
C ALA A 51 -7.21 -10.38 18.03
N VAL A 52 -5.87 -10.47 18.02
CA VAL A 52 -5.00 -9.58 17.22
C VAL A 52 -5.16 -9.87 15.73
N ILE A 53 -5.14 -11.15 15.32
CA ILE A 53 -5.36 -11.57 13.92
C ILE A 53 -6.68 -11.03 13.39
N ARG A 54 -7.77 -11.21 14.14
CA ARG A 54 -9.10 -10.70 13.79
C ARG A 54 -9.11 -9.19 13.64
N GLY A 55 -8.53 -8.46 14.59
CA GLY A 55 -8.46 -6.99 14.52
C GLY A 55 -7.68 -6.47 13.31
N VAL A 56 -6.60 -7.16 12.91
CA VAL A 56 -5.85 -6.78 11.69
C VAL A 56 -6.66 -7.09 10.44
N MET A 57 -7.29 -8.27 10.35
CA MET A 57 -8.15 -8.63 9.22
C MET A 57 -9.29 -7.62 9.00
N GLU A 58 -9.98 -7.21 10.08
CA GLU A 58 -11.06 -6.21 10.01
C GLU A 58 -10.59 -4.87 9.42
N LYS A 59 -9.37 -4.44 9.74
CA LYS A 59 -8.78 -3.22 9.16
C LYS A 59 -8.30 -3.43 7.72
N MET A 60 -7.85 -4.63 7.37
CA MET A 60 -7.48 -4.97 5.99
C MET A 60 -8.69 -4.94 5.04
N THR A 61 -9.86 -5.38 5.49
CA THR A 61 -11.10 -5.31 4.67
C THR A 61 -11.44 -3.88 4.22
N CYS A 62 -11.12 -2.85 5.01
CA CYS A 62 -11.31 -1.46 4.60
C CYS A 62 -10.45 -1.08 3.38
N TYR A 63 -9.22 -1.59 3.31
CA TYR A 63 -8.32 -1.31 2.18
C TYR A 63 -8.75 -2.04 0.90
N GLU A 64 -9.32 -3.25 1.02
CA GLU A 64 -9.90 -3.94 -0.14
C GLU A 64 -11.10 -3.19 -0.73
N VAL A 65 -11.96 -2.62 0.12
CA VAL A 65 -13.09 -1.80 -0.31
C VAL A 65 -12.59 -0.54 -1.00
N LEU A 66 -11.65 0.20 -0.38
CA LEU A 66 -11.05 1.40 -0.98
C LEU A 66 -10.37 1.10 -2.33
N LEU A 67 -9.71 -0.06 -2.45
CA LEU A 67 -9.10 -0.49 -3.71
C LEU A 67 -10.17 -0.75 -4.79
N LYS A 68 -11.27 -1.44 -4.43
CA LYS A 68 -12.40 -1.68 -5.34
C LYS A 68 -13.09 -0.39 -5.77
N GLU A 69 -13.33 0.54 -4.85
CA GLU A 69 -13.91 1.85 -5.13
C GLU A 69 -13.02 2.66 -6.08
N LYS A 70 -11.71 2.68 -5.84
CA LYS A 70 -10.75 3.34 -6.74
C LYS A 70 -10.76 2.73 -8.14
N GLN A 71 -10.80 1.39 -8.23
CA GLN A 71 -10.86 0.70 -9.52
C GLN A 71 -12.18 1.00 -10.25
N GLN A 72 -13.31 1.01 -9.55
CA GLN A 72 -14.61 1.35 -10.10
C GLN A 72 -14.70 2.81 -10.56
N SER A 73 -14.13 3.75 -9.80
CA SER A 73 -14.05 5.16 -10.19
C SER A 73 -13.22 5.35 -11.46
N ILE A 74 -12.09 4.66 -11.59
CA ILE A 74 -11.31 4.67 -12.83
C ILE A 74 -12.14 4.07 -13.98
N THR A 75 -12.80 2.94 -13.74
CA THR A 75 -13.59 2.24 -14.77
C THR A 75 -14.80 3.05 -15.22
N SER A 76 -15.49 3.75 -14.30
CA SER A 76 -16.63 4.60 -14.61
C SER A 76 -16.21 5.90 -15.31
N PHE A 77 -15.03 6.43 -14.99
CA PHE A 77 -14.45 7.60 -15.65
C PHE A 77 -14.11 7.32 -17.13
N PHE A 78 -13.67 6.10 -17.45
CA PHE A 78 -13.39 5.68 -18.83
C PHE A 78 -14.61 5.08 -19.55
N ARG A 79 -15.80 5.08 -18.94
CA ARG A 79 -17.01 4.57 -19.59
C ARG A 79 -17.37 5.51 -20.75
N PRO A 80 -17.42 5.03 -22.00
CA PRO A 80 -17.86 5.85 -23.11
C PRO A 80 -19.29 6.29 -22.85
N HIS A 81 -19.55 7.59 -22.84
CA HIS A 81 -20.91 8.10 -22.96
C HIS A 81 -21.39 7.75 -24.38
N THR A 82 -22.03 6.61 -24.54
CA THR A 82 -22.88 6.37 -25.71
C THR A 82 -24.03 7.36 -25.61
N LEU A 83 -23.89 8.47 -26.32
CA LEU A 83 -24.97 9.40 -26.62
C LEU A 83 -26.04 8.62 -27.41
N SER A 84 -27.19 8.40 -26.78
CA SER A 84 -28.43 8.02 -27.46
C SER A 84 -29.23 9.27 -27.78
#